data_AF-A0A519JSD0-F1
#
_entry.id   AF-A0A519JSD0-F1
#
_cell.length_a   1.000
_cell.length_b   1.000
_cell.length_c   1.000
_cell.angle_alpha   90.00
_cell.angle_beta   90.00
_cell.angle_gamma   90.00
#
_symmetry.space_group_name_H-M   'P 1'
#
loop_
_entity.id
_entity.type
_entity.pdbx_description
1 polymer ?
#
loop_
_entity_poly.entity_id
_entity_poly.type
_entity_poly.pdbx_seq_one_letter_code
_entity_poly.pdbx_strand_id
1 'polypeptide(L)' 'MDVLERIIERKRTEVDYQKTVVSQRELEQRPHFNRQPLSAHDALRRPGSSGIIAEFKRKSPSKGI' A
#
# COMPACT_ATOMS: atom_id res chain seq x y z
N MET A 1 23.25 -0.84 9.03
CA MET A 1 21.98 -0.51 8.38
C MET A 1 21.02 -1.67 8.56
N ASP A 2 19.90 -1.47 9.23
CA ASP A 2 18.92 -2.54 9.47
C ASP A 2 18.06 -2.83 8.21
N VAL A 3 17.25 -3.88 8.26
CA VAL A 3 16.40 -4.27 7.12
C VAL A 3 15.35 -3.21 6.79
N LEU A 4 14.89 -2.45 7.78
CA LEU A 4 13.88 -1.41 7.62
C LEU A 4 14.48 -0.16 6.96
N GLU A 5 15.67 0.26 7.38
CA GLU A 5 16.42 1.37 6.77
C GLU A 5 16.65 1.11 5.28
N ARG A 6 16.99 -0.14 4.90
CA ARG A 6 17.14 -0.54 3.50
C ARG A 6 15.84 -0.47 2.70
N ILE A 7 14.72 -0.85 3.32
CA ILE A 7 13.39 -0.73 2.70
C ILE A 7 13.03 0.75 2.49
N ILE A 8 13.32 1.61 3.48
CA ILE A 8 13.02 3.04 3.44
C ILE A 8 13.84 3.73 2.34
N GLU A 9 15.16 3.53 2.32
CA GLU A 9 16.04 4.13 1.32
C GLU A 9 15.61 3.73 -0.09
N ARG A 10 15.38 2.44 -0.32
CA ARG A 10 14.92 1.94 -1.61
C ARG A 10 13.57 2.56 -2.01
N LYS A 11 12.63 2.68 -1.07
CA LYS A 11 11.29 3.24 -1.36
C LYS A 11 11.37 4.72 -1.75
N ARG A 12 12.28 5.50 -1.15
CA ARG A 12 12.50 6.90 -1.53
C ARG A 12 12.94 7.01 -2.99
N THR A 13 13.98 6.25 -3.38
CA THR A 13 14.43 6.20 -4.78
C THR A 13 13.33 5.76 -5.74
N GLU A 14 12.53 4.77 -5.36
CA GLU A 14 11.38 4.32 -6.18
C GLU A 14 10.34 5.43 -6.36
N VAL A 15 9.97 6.13 -5.28
CA VAL A 15 9.00 7.22 -5.34
C VAL A 15 9.52 8.38 -6.20
N ASP A 16 10.80 8.75 -6.05
CA ASP A 16 11.40 9.82 -6.83
C ASP A 16 11.42 9.48 -8.33
N TYR A 17 11.74 8.25 -8.69
CA TYR A 17 11.61 7.78 -10.06
C TYR A 17 10.15 7.79 -10.54
N GLN A 18 9.19 7.29 -9.75
CA GLN A 18 7.78 7.25 -10.18
C GLN A 18 7.20 8.64 -10.45
N LYS A 19 7.62 9.66 -9.69
CA LYS A 19 7.21 11.06 -9.91
C LYS A 19 7.67 11.62 -11.26
N THR A 20 8.73 11.07 -11.86
CA THR A 20 9.16 11.47 -13.22
C THR A 20 8.38 10.77 -14.31
N VAL A 21 7.78 9.61 -14.01
CA VAL A 21 7.01 8.79 -14.96
C VAL A 21 5.55 9.21 -15.00
N VAL A 22 4.94 9.52 -13.86
CA VAL A 22 3.54 9.95 -13.75
C VAL A 22 3.42 11.08 -12.76
N SER A 23 2.85 12.20 -13.19
CA SER A 23 2.60 13.33 -12.32
C SER A 23 1.46 13.05 -11.35
N GLN A 24 1.46 13.74 -10.21
CA GLN A 24 0.35 13.66 -9.26
C GLN A 24 -0.99 14.05 -9.91
N ARG A 25 -1.00 15.09 -10.75
CA ARG A 25 -2.20 15.55 -11.46
C ARG A 25 -2.79 14.46 -12.36
N GLU A 26 -1.95 13.71 -13.07
CA GLU A 26 -2.42 12.59 -13.88
C GLU A 26 -3.00 11.47 -13.03
N LEU A 27 -2.44 11.19 -11.84
CA LEU A 27 -3.00 10.23 -10.88
C LEU A 27 -4.39 10.67 -10.39
N GLU A 28 -4.56 11.96 -10.09
CA GLU A 28 -5.83 12.55 -9.66
C GLU A 28 -6.92 12.49 -10.74
N GLN A 29 -6.53 12.43 -12.01
CA GLN A 29 -7.44 12.32 -13.15
C GLN A 29 -7.81 10.87 -13.49
N ARG A 30 -7.20 9.86 -12.85
CA ARG A 30 -7.47 8.46 -13.18
C ARG A 30 -8.91 8.05 -12.82
N PRO A 31 -9.48 7.09 -13.57
CA PRO A 31 -10.75 6.48 -13.20
C PRO A 31 -10.71 6.00 -11.75
N HIS A 32 -11.76 6.29 -11.00
CA HIS A 32 -11.94 5.96 -9.57
C HIS A 32 -11.20 6.82 -8.55
N PHE A 33 -10.46 7.88 -8.93
CA PHE A 33 -9.85 8.77 -7.93
C PHE A 33 -10.88 9.32 -6.92
N ASN A 34 -12.07 9.69 -7.41
CA ASN A 34 -13.18 10.19 -6.60
C ASN A 34 -14.09 9.09 -6.04
N ARG A 35 -13.71 7.81 -6.13
CA ARG A 35 -14.52 6.72 -5.59
C ARG A 35 -14.51 6.81 -4.06
N GLN A 36 -15.69 6.74 -3.45
CA GLN A 36 -15.81 6.65 -2.00
C GLN A 36 -15.05 5.41 -1.48
N PRO A 37 -14.04 5.58 -0.60
CA PRO A 37 -13.31 4.46 -0.04
C PRO A 37 -14.20 3.60 0.85
N LEU A 38 -13.90 2.30 0.90
CA LEU A 38 -14.49 1.42 1.91
C LEU A 38 -13.72 1.60 3.22
N SER A 39 -14.44 1.75 4.34
CA SER A 39 -13.85 1.87 5.66
C SER A 39 -13.40 0.50 6.19
N ALA A 40 -12.09 0.26 6.21
CA ALA A 40 -11.52 -0.94 6.83
C ALA A 40 -11.84 -0.99 8.34
N HIS A 41 -11.83 0.17 9.00
CA HIS A 41 -12.19 0.30 10.41
C HIS A 41 -13.61 -0.22 10.68
N ASP A 42 -14.58 0.21 9.87
CA ASP A 42 -15.98 -0.19 10.08
C ASP A 42 -16.22 -1.65 9.69
N ALA A 43 -15.51 -2.14 8.67
CA ALA A 43 -15.54 -3.55 8.28
C ALA A 43 -15.03 -4.48 9.41
N LEU A 44 -13.99 -4.05 10.14
CA LEU A 44 -13.44 -4.81 11.26
C LEU A 44 -14.35 -4.80 12.49
N ARG A 45 -15.04 -3.68 12.76
CA ARG A 45 -15.88 -3.50 13.96
C ARG A 45 -17.34 -3.90 13.79
N ARG A 46 -17.79 -4.20 12.57
CA ARG A 46 -19.18 -4.58 12.30
C ARG A 46 -19.59 -5.81 13.12
N PRO A 47 -20.78 -5.82 13.75
CA PRO A 47 -21.30 -7.01 14.42
C PRO A 47 -21.32 -8.22 13.49
N GLY A 48 -20.78 -9.35 13.96
CA GLY A 48 -20.65 -10.58 13.16
C GLY A 48 -19.47 -10.60 12.17
N SER A 49 -18.61 -9.58 12.16
CA SER A 49 -17.36 -9.61 11.39
C SER A 49 -16.37 -10.63 11.98
N SER A 50 -15.58 -11.27 11.12
CA SER A 50 -14.48 -12.14 11.55
C SER A 50 -13.29 -11.34 12.11
N GLY A 51 -13.19 -10.05 11.78
CA GLY A 51 -12.03 -9.21 12.14
C GLY A 51 -10.72 -9.58 11.41
N ILE A 52 -10.76 -10.50 10.44
CA ILE A 52 -9.56 -10.99 9.75
C ILE A 52 -9.24 -10.12 8.53
N ILE A 53 -7.97 -9.72 8.41
CA ILE A 53 -7.40 -9.13 7.18
C ILE A 53 -6.53 -10.20 6.51
N ALA A 54 -6.98 -10.70 5.37
CA ALA A 54 -6.19 -11.66 4.58
C ALA A 54 -5.12 -10.92 3.75
N GLU A 55 -3.85 -11.24 3.97
CA GLU A 55 -2.72 -10.69 3.21
C GLU A 55 -2.30 -11.64 2.08
N PHE A 56 -2.22 -11.13 0.84
CA PHE A 56 -1.65 -11.85 -0.29
C PHE A 56 -0.17 -11.46 -0.47
N LYS A 57 0.73 -12.18 0.21
CA LYS A 57 2.17 -11.89 0.22
C LYS A 57 2.96 -12.92 -0.61
N ARG A 58 3.80 -12.46 -1.54
CA ARG A 58 4.69 -13.34 -2.32
C ARG A 58 5.90 -13.82 -1.52
N LYS A 59 6.61 -12.91 -0.85
CA LYS A 59 7.80 -13.19 -0.03
C LYS A 59 7.90 -12.29 1.19
N SER A 60 8.62 -12.72 2.24
CA SER A 60 9.05 -11.85 3.34
C SER A 60 10.57 -11.91 3.56
N PRO A 61 11.19 -10.83 4.06
CA PRO A 61 12.63 -10.84 4.40
C PRO A 61 13.01 -11.94 5.40
N SER A 62 12.08 -12.35 6.27
CA SER A 62 12.31 -13.33 7.32
C SER A 62 12.05 -14.78 6.90
N LYS A 63 11.28 -15.05 5.84
CA LYS A 63 10.86 -16.42 5.48
C LYS A 63 11.14 -16.86 4.03
N GLY A 64 11.73 -16.01 3.18
CA GLY A 64 12.48 -16.39 1.98
C GLY A 64 11.75 -17.05 0.79
N ILE A 65 10.62 -17.73 1.02
CA ILE A 65 9.75 -18.31 -0.03
C ILE A 65 8.91 -17.22 -0.66
#